data_AF-A0A7W4BYH2-F1
#
_entry.id   AF-A0A7W4BYH2-F1
#
_cell.length_a   1.000
_cell.length_b   1.000
_cell.length_c   1.000
_cell.angle_alpha   90.00
_cell.angle_beta   90.00
_cell.angle_gamma   90.00
#
_symmetry.space_group_name_H-M   'P 1'
#
loop_
_entity.id
_entity.type
_entity.pdbx_description
1 polymer ?
#
loop_
_entity_poly.entity_id
_entity_poly.type
_entity_poly.pdbx_seq_one_letter_code
_entity_poly.pdbx_strand_id
1 'polypeptide(L)'
;MNIKKISELDEQINSLLDKIENVSAEELESDELVSSLLEYVKDRQFLVGELLSNENDQVELTLAYELSHLFSARATKLLRHRQDLINLSKSNKRKIDAYKNISSDR
;
A
#
# COMPACT_ATOMS: atom_id res chain seq x y z
N MET A 1 1.12 4.90 -25.31
CA MET A 1 0.24 3.74 -24.97
C MET A 1 0.45 3.23 -23.54
N ASN A 2 1.69 3.19 -23.04
CA ASN A 2 2.01 2.72 -21.69
C ASN A 2 1.53 3.64 -20.56
N ILE A 3 1.48 4.96 -20.78
CA ILE A 3 0.95 5.91 -19.78
C ILE A 3 -0.49 5.62 -19.38
N LYS A 4 -1.36 5.32 -20.35
CA LYS A 4 -2.76 5.01 -20.05
C LYS A 4 -2.88 3.76 -19.17
N LYS A 5 -2.09 2.71 -19.47
CA LYS A 5 -2.04 1.49 -18.66
C LYS A 5 -1.50 1.73 -17.25
N ILE A 6 -0.47 2.57 -17.12
CA ILE A 6 0.07 2.97 -15.80
C ILE A 6 -1.01 3.71 -15.01
N SER A 7 -1.77 4.62 -15.63
CA SER A 7 -2.86 5.33 -14.98
C SER A 7 -3.99 4.41 -14.53
N GLU A 8 -4.45 3.50 -15.40
CA GLU A 8 -5.48 2.50 -15.07
C GLU A 8 -5.03 1.60 -13.92
N LEU A 9 -3.76 1.20 -13.92
CA LEU A 9 -3.20 0.37 -12.88
C LEU A 9 -3.00 1.14 -11.56
N ASP A 10 -2.67 2.43 -11.63
CA ASP A 10 -2.65 3.31 -10.45
C ASP A 10 -4.05 3.48 -9.84
N GLU A 11 -5.13 3.49 -10.63
CA GLU A 11 -6.51 3.47 -10.12
C GLU A 11 -6.84 2.15 -9.40
N GLN A 12 -6.44 1.01 -9.97
CA GLN A 12 -6.63 -0.32 -9.35
C GLN A 12 -5.85 -0.44 -8.04
N ILE A 13 -4.60 0.02 -8.05
CA ILE A 13 -3.76 0.11 -6.85
C ILE A 13 -4.44 0.98 -5.81
N ASN A 14 -4.92 2.18 -6.16
CA ASN A 14 -5.57 3.07 -5.20
C ASN A 14 -6.82 2.43 -4.56
N SER A 15 -7.67 1.79 -5.37
CA SER A 15 -8.82 1.04 -4.87
C SER A 15 -8.41 -0.09 -3.91
N LEU A 16 -7.33 -0.79 -4.23
CA LEU A 16 -6.81 -1.86 -3.38
C LEU A 16 -6.20 -1.30 -2.08
N LEU A 17 -5.48 -0.18 -2.15
CA LEU A 17 -4.94 0.53 -0.98
C LEU A 17 -6.06 1.00 -0.06
N ASP A 18 -7.19 1.47 -0.60
CA ASP A 18 -8.37 1.84 0.19
C ASP A 18 -8.98 0.64 0.91
N LYS A 19 -9.03 -0.54 0.26
CA LYS A 19 -9.47 -1.78 0.92
C LYS A 19 -8.51 -2.20 2.02
N ILE A 20 -7.21 -2.16 1.74
CA ILE A 20 -6.16 -2.42 2.72
C ILE A 20 -6.28 -1.44 3.88
N GLU A 21 -6.60 -0.17 3.67
CA GLU A 21 -6.73 0.80 4.78
C GLU A 21 -7.85 0.39 5.77
N ASN A 22 -8.87 -0.31 5.30
CA ASN A 22 -10.06 -0.66 6.08
C ASN A 22 -10.10 -2.11 6.62
N VAL A 23 -9.28 -3.03 6.07
CA VAL A 23 -9.23 -4.43 6.52
C VAL A 23 -8.44 -4.59 7.82
N SER A 24 -8.99 -5.35 8.76
CA SER A 24 -8.29 -5.73 9.99
C SER A 24 -7.12 -6.66 9.66
N ALA A 25 -5.99 -6.51 10.36
CA ALA A 25 -4.81 -7.34 10.14
C ALA A 25 -5.01 -8.83 10.48
N GLU A 26 -6.13 -9.17 11.13
CA GLU A 26 -6.48 -10.53 11.56
C GLU A 26 -7.37 -11.25 10.54
N GLU A 27 -7.83 -10.55 9.49
CA GLU A 27 -8.67 -11.13 8.45
C GLU A 27 -7.81 -11.77 7.36
N LEU A 28 -8.20 -12.98 6.95
CA LEU A 28 -7.50 -13.75 5.90
C LEU A 28 -7.39 -12.96 4.57
N GLU A 29 -8.38 -12.10 4.30
CA GLU A 29 -8.43 -11.20 3.16
C GLU A 29 -7.24 -10.23 3.13
N SER A 30 -6.63 -9.91 4.28
CA SER A 30 -5.46 -9.03 4.34
C SER A 30 -4.27 -9.58 3.54
N ASP A 31 -4.02 -10.88 3.59
CA ASP A 31 -2.90 -11.51 2.88
C ASP A 31 -3.14 -11.55 1.36
N GLU A 32 -4.39 -11.76 0.96
CA GLU A 32 -4.81 -11.72 -0.44
C GLU A 32 -4.67 -10.31 -1.02
N LEU A 33 -5.15 -9.29 -0.30
CA LEU A 33 -5.03 -7.89 -0.70
C LEU A 33 -3.57 -7.45 -0.84
N VAL A 34 -2.69 -7.86 0.09
CA VAL A 34 -1.26 -7.57 -0.01
C VAL A 34 -0.63 -8.29 -1.20
N SER A 35 -1.02 -9.54 -1.48
CA SER A 35 -0.52 -10.29 -2.63
C SER A 35 -0.92 -9.62 -3.95
N SER A 36 -2.20 -9.24 -4.10
CA SER A 36 -2.67 -8.49 -5.27
C SER A 36 -1.96 -7.13 -5.43
N LEU A 37 -1.65 -6.46 -4.32
CA LEU A 37 -0.92 -5.19 -4.37
C LEU A 37 0.49 -5.40 -4.93
N LEU A 38 1.17 -6.47 -4.50
CA LEU A 38 2.50 -6.81 -5.01
C LEU A 38 2.47 -7.12 -6.50
N GLU A 39 1.44 -7.80 -7.00
CA GLU A 39 1.27 -8.07 -8.43
C GLU A 39 1.09 -6.77 -9.22
N TYR A 40 0.18 -5.89 -8.80
CA TYR A 40 0.00 -4.60 -9.47
C TYR A 40 1.27 -3.75 -9.43
N VAL A 41 1.98 -3.69 -8.30
CA VAL A 41 3.24 -2.95 -8.23
C VAL A 41 4.30 -3.50 -9.19
N LYS A 42 4.39 -4.83 -9.36
CA LYS A 42 5.30 -5.45 -10.34
C LYS A 42 4.92 -5.06 -11.77
N ASP A 43 3.63 -5.15 -12.11
CA ASP A 43 3.15 -4.77 -13.44
C ASP A 43 3.39 -3.29 -13.73
N ARG A 44 3.21 -2.43 -12.72
CA ARG A 44 3.56 -1.01 -12.80
C ARG A 44 5.04 -0.80 -13.11
N GLN A 45 5.91 -1.48 -12.36
CA GLN A 45 7.36 -1.38 -12.52
C GLN A 45 7.80 -1.85 -13.91
N PHE A 46 7.19 -2.91 -14.41
CA PHE A 46 7.42 -3.39 -15.76
C PHE A 46 7.05 -2.33 -16.80
N LEU A 47 5.85 -1.75 -16.73
CA LEU A 47 5.39 -0.72 -17.67
C LEU A 47 6.24 0.56 -17.62
N VAL A 48 6.66 0.99 -16.42
CA VAL A 48 7.59 2.10 -16.25
C VAL A 48 8.96 1.76 -16.84
N GLY A 49 9.44 0.53 -16.65
CA GLY A 49 10.69 0.04 -17.24
C GLY A 49 10.66 0.05 -18.77
N GLU A 50 9.56 -0.38 -19.38
CA GLU A 50 9.36 -0.27 -20.83
C GLU A 50 9.35 1.21 -21.28
N LEU A 51 8.73 2.09 -20.51
CA LEU A 51 8.71 3.52 -20.81
C LEU A 51 10.10 4.16 -20.71
N LEU A 52 10.95 3.73 -19.78
CA LEU A 52 12.33 4.21 -19.69
C LEU A 52 13.24 3.63 -20.78
N SER A 53 12.89 2.49 -21.35
CA SER A 53 13.71 1.79 -22.35
C SER A 53 13.44 2.24 -23.79
N ASN A 54 12.34 2.96 -24.03
CA ASN A 54 11.95 3.46 -25.34
C ASN A 54 12.24 4.95 -25.47
N GLU A 55 12.48 5.42 -26.69
CA GLU A 55 12.45 6.86 -26.98
C GLU A 55 11.00 7.36 -26.86
N ASN A 56 10.70 8.01 -25.74
CA ASN A 56 9.43 8.65 -25.50
C ASN A 56 9.60 10.17 -25.49
N ASP A 57 8.52 10.89 -25.79
CA ASP A 57 8.55 12.34 -25.72
C ASP A 57 8.60 12.84 -24.27
N GLN A 58 8.99 14.11 -24.11
CA GLN A 58 9.13 14.74 -22.80
C GLN A 58 7.80 14.80 -22.02
N VAL A 59 6.67 14.84 -22.72
CA VAL A 59 5.34 14.93 -22.10
C VAL A 59 4.99 13.60 -21.45
N GLU A 60 5.16 12.48 -22.15
CA GLU A 60 4.94 11.14 -21.59
C GLU A 60 5.86 10.87 -20.39
N LEU A 61 7.13 11.27 -20.46
CA LEU A 61 8.06 11.11 -19.35
C LEU A 61 7.67 11.95 -18.12
N THR A 62 7.19 13.17 -18.35
CA THR A 62 6.72 14.06 -17.27
C THR A 62 5.48 13.49 -16.60
N LEU A 63 4.52 12.99 -17.38
CA LEU A 63 3.33 12.33 -16.83
C LEU A 63 3.67 11.05 -16.06
N ALA A 64 4.58 10.22 -16.56
CA ALA A 64 5.06 9.04 -15.83
C ALA A 64 5.70 9.39 -14.48
N TYR A 65 6.45 10.49 -14.46
CA TYR A 65 7.08 11.01 -13.25
C TYR A 65 6.03 11.49 -12.23
N GLU A 66 5.06 12.30 -12.67
CA GLU A 66 3.98 12.81 -11.81
C GLU A 66 3.15 11.67 -11.20
N LEU A 67 2.74 10.69 -12.02
CA LEU A 67 2.01 9.50 -11.57
C LEU A 67 2.83 8.70 -10.54
N SER A 68 4.13 8.52 -10.78
CA SER A 68 5.03 7.82 -9.84
C SER A 68 5.21 8.57 -8.53
N HIS A 69 5.25 9.90 -8.56
CA HIS A 69 5.31 10.73 -7.37
C HIS A 69 4.01 10.60 -6.53
N LEU A 70 2.84 10.65 -7.19
CA LEU A 70 1.54 10.48 -6.52
C LEU A 70 1.41 9.09 -5.88
N PHE A 71 1.74 8.03 -6.62
CA PHE A 71 1.74 6.67 -6.10
C PHE A 71 2.65 6.53 -4.86
N SER A 72 3.89 7.05 -4.94
CA SER A 72 4.85 6.98 -3.82
C SER A 72 4.34 7.70 -2.57
N ALA A 73 3.73 8.87 -2.74
CA ALA A 73 3.14 9.62 -1.64
C ALA A 73 1.99 8.84 -0.97
N ARG A 74 1.09 8.23 -1.76
CA ARG A 74 -0.02 7.43 -1.23
C ARG A 74 0.46 6.18 -0.51
N ALA A 75 1.40 5.45 -1.10
CA ALA A 75 1.98 4.24 -0.50
C ALA A 75 2.67 4.55 0.84
N THR A 76 3.44 5.66 0.90
CA THR A 76 4.11 6.11 2.13
C THR A 76 3.10 6.45 3.23
N LYS A 77 2.01 7.14 2.87
CA LYS A 77 0.93 7.47 3.81
C LYS A 77 0.26 6.21 4.37
N LEU A 78 -0.05 5.24 3.52
CA LEU A 78 -0.65 3.98 3.96
C LEU A 78 0.28 3.17 4.87
N LEU A 79 1.56 3.06 4.50
CA LEU A 79 2.57 2.38 5.33
C LEU A 79 2.60 2.98 6.75
N ARG A 80 2.63 4.31 6.85
CA ARG A 80 2.60 5.01 8.14
C ARG A 80 1.32 4.70 8.92
N HIS A 81 0.16 4.78 8.25
CA HIS A 81 -1.12 4.47 8.88
C HIS A 81 -1.16 3.03 9.45
N ARG A 82 -0.69 2.05 8.69
CA ARG A 82 -0.59 0.65 9.15
C ARG A 82 0.39 0.49 10.31
N GLN A 83 1.54 1.16 10.29
CA GLN A 83 2.48 1.15 11.40
C GLN A 83 1.85 1.72 12.68
N ASP A 84 1.10 2.81 12.57
CA ASP A 84 0.39 3.43 13.70
C ASP A 84 -0.64 2.47 14.30
N LEU A 85 -1.43 1.77 13.47
CA LEU A 85 -2.38 0.74 13.91
C LEU A 85 -1.69 -0.42 14.65
N ILE A 86 -0.56 -0.91 14.12
CA ILE A 86 0.22 -1.98 14.76
C ILE A 86 0.79 -1.52 16.11
N ASN A 87 1.23 -0.27 16.21
CA ASN A 87 1.76 0.27 17.46
C ASN A 87 0.66 0.47 18.51
N LEU A 88 -0.53 0.93 18.10
CA LEU A 88 -1.71 1.04 18.95
C LEU A 88 -2.15 -0.34 19.46
N SER A 89 -2.21 -1.35 18.60
CA SER A 89 -2.61 -2.72 19.01
C SER A 89 -1.62 -3.32 20.01
N LYS A 90 -0.30 -3.12 19.80
CA LYS A 90 0.74 -3.52 20.77
C LYS A 90 0.59 -2.83 22.12
N SER A 91 0.30 -1.52 22.12
CA SER A 91 0.07 -0.75 23.36
C SER A 91 -1.16 -1.25 24.11
N ASN A 92 -2.26 -1.50 23.41
CA ASN A 92 -3.49 -2.03 23.99
C ASN A 92 -3.31 -3.45 24.54
N LYS A 93 -2.58 -4.33 23.83
CA LYS A 93 -2.29 -5.69 24.32
C LYS A 93 -1.52 -5.68 25.64
N ARG A 94 -0.50 -4.83 25.78
CA ARG A 94 0.23 -4.66 27.04
C ARG A 94 -0.65 -4.20 28.20
N LYS A 95 -1.60 -3.29 27.95
CA LYS A 95 -2.55 -2.84 28.98
C LYS A 95 -3.48 -3.98 29.41
N ILE A 96 -4.03 -4.73 28.46
CA ILE A 96 -4.91 -5.87 28.75
C ILE A 96 -4.17 -6.95 29.56
N ASP A 97 -2.94 -7.29 29.17
CA ASP A 97 -2.12 -8.28 29.87
C ASP A 97 -1.78 -7.81 31.31
N ALA A 98 -1.50 -6.51 31.50
CA ALA A 98 -1.29 -5.95 32.83
C ALA A 98 -2.54 -6.07 33.72
N TYR A 99 -3.74 -5.78 33.18
CA TYR A 99 -5.00 -5.94 33.93
C TYR A 99 -5.31 -7.41 34.24
N LYS A 100 -5.06 -8.34 33.31
CA LYS A 100 -5.23 -9.79 33.53
C LYS A 100 -4.32 -10.31 34.64
N ASN A 101 -3.05 -9.91 34.65
CA ASN A 101 -2.10 -10.32 35.67
C ASN A 101 -2.50 -9.80 37.06
N ILE A 102 -2.97 -8.54 37.16
CA ILE A 102 -3.47 -7.99 38.44
C ILE A 102 -4.73 -8.72 38.93
N SER A 103 -5.60 -9.17 38.01
CA SER A 103 -6.79 -9.94 38.39
C SER A 103 -6.52 -11.40 38.75
N SER A 104 -5.39 -11.96 38.30
CA SER A 104 -5.00 -13.35 38.56
C SER A 104 -4.22 -13.52 39.88
N ASP A 105 -3.76 -12.42 40.48
CA ASP A 105 -3.08 -12.38 41.80
C ASP A 105 -4.06 -12.06 42.95
N ARG A 106 -5.35 -12.39 42.81
CA ARG A 106 -6.38 -12.25 43.86
C ARG A 106 -7.06 -13.55 44.21
#